data_AF-A0A090RST8-F1
#
_entry.id   AF-A0A090RST8-F1
#
_cell.length_a   1.000
_cell.length_b   1.000
_cell.length_c   1.000
_cell.angle_alpha   90.00
_cell.angle_beta   90.00
_cell.angle_gamma   90.00
#
_symmetry.space_group_name_H-M   'P 1'
#
loop_
_entity.id
_entity.type
_entity.pdbx_description
1 polymer ?
#
loop_
_entity_poly.entity_id
_entity_poly.type
_entity_poly.pdbx_seq_one_letter_code
_entity_poly.pdbx_strand_id
1 'polypeptide(L)'
;MIVIANDNPKKAVSIRMRVAAGSLQEPGQEEPGLAHFLEHMAFNGSTNVPEGEMVQILERHGLSFGKDTNAETNFKQTVYMLELPKNDVETLKTSLFIMRETASELTLDEGAIERELPVISSEVRERTTLDLNMLYDWSSFVLRDGNIIERIPLGTLNGMKMVDKQRLTDFYRHYYTPENTTLIIAGDVDVQKTFAMVEKQFGDWRVKGKQPEAYSKQVTLPSQPEARVFLDENARTTVELNFLEPINREPDSKSKRSQELTLYIANQALQYRLETQSYASEGKLLSPYVGSYNQFDVIAINQLSMTTPQGLWREGLQVLDQGLRQAVQYGFTEPEIKRQLDKYHNLLKLDAEAQGDTYSADYAETLVSDVNNSMVTTSRAFDLSLFEQDVMSQDIEVFNRAFQKHWQGKAPRIYVTEPPSTGPAKSATSRDVLETYQIASAKQVSPYTPQKQAEFAYQSFGKEGTAEKLETTNFGGVTRYRFENGVYLNVKPTDYESNAVYISVRAGKGKLGLTPEEGAFATLFDAGFVAGGLEAHDINDLRSIFSGRQINANIYLTDDAIESQYRVPPQDVLDQLRVTAAFLTHPGIEQVVTLSRLST
;
A
#
# COMPACT_ATOMS: atom_id res chain seq x y z
N MET A 1 -3.86 5.17 -26.58
CA MET A 1 -2.42 5.05 -26.30
C MET A 1 -1.96 6.27 -25.54
N ILE A 2 -1.01 6.12 -24.62
CA ILE A 2 -0.37 7.19 -23.86
C ILE A 2 1.15 7.00 -23.95
N VAL A 3 1.91 8.09 -24.19
CA VAL A 3 3.38 8.07 -24.20
C VAL A 3 3.90 9.18 -23.28
N ILE A 4 4.75 8.83 -22.33
CA ILE A 4 5.42 9.76 -21.41
C ILE A 4 6.94 9.64 -21.61
N ALA A 5 7.59 10.77 -21.88
CA ALA A 5 9.05 10.85 -21.86
C ALA A 5 9.53 11.01 -20.41
N ASN A 6 10.38 10.10 -19.95
CA ASN A 6 10.98 10.10 -18.62
C ASN A 6 12.32 9.36 -18.66
N ASP A 7 13.43 10.03 -18.35
CA ASP A 7 14.77 9.44 -18.46
C ASP A 7 15.25 8.76 -17.16
N ASN A 8 14.34 8.43 -16.23
CA ASN A 8 14.66 7.71 -15.01
C ASN A 8 14.06 6.28 -14.99
N PRO A 9 14.89 5.21 -15.07
CA PRO A 9 16.32 5.23 -15.30
C PRO A 9 16.66 5.48 -16.78
N LYS A 10 17.86 6.01 -17.04
CA LYS A 10 18.29 6.35 -18.41
C LYS A 10 18.30 5.12 -19.29
N LYS A 11 17.90 5.31 -20.55
CA LYS A 11 17.76 4.25 -21.57
C LYS A 11 16.72 3.19 -21.26
N ALA A 12 15.96 3.27 -20.16
CA ALA A 12 14.94 2.28 -19.87
C ALA A 12 13.56 2.73 -20.36
N VAL A 13 12.69 1.77 -20.63
CA VAL A 13 11.32 2.00 -21.09
C VAL A 13 10.38 0.98 -20.47
N SER A 14 9.32 1.46 -19.83
CA SER A 14 8.25 0.66 -19.27
C SER A 14 7.05 0.69 -20.23
N ILE A 15 6.58 -0.50 -20.62
CA ILE A 15 5.42 -0.67 -21.50
C ILE A 15 4.33 -1.40 -20.72
N ARG A 16 3.10 -0.89 -20.81
CA ARG A 16 1.88 -1.55 -20.32
C ARG A 16 0.85 -1.64 -21.44
N MET A 17 0.31 -2.83 -21.66
CA MET A 17 -0.87 -3.01 -22.49
C MET A 17 -2.04 -3.43 -21.61
N ARG A 18 -2.91 -2.47 -21.34
CA ARG A 18 -4.15 -2.68 -20.59
C ARG A 18 -5.26 -3.09 -21.54
N VAL A 19 -5.91 -4.22 -21.29
CA VAL A 19 -7.18 -4.62 -21.90
C VAL A 19 -8.27 -4.41 -20.86
N ALA A 20 -9.32 -3.66 -21.19
CA ALA A 20 -10.42 -3.30 -20.30
C ALA A 20 -11.38 -4.46 -20.00
N ALA A 21 -10.89 -5.68 -19.87
CA ALA A 21 -11.69 -6.83 -19.47
C ALA A 21 -10.92 -7.66 -18.44
N GLY A 22 -11.59 -7.94 -17.33
CA GLY A 22 -11.10 -8.84 -16.29
C GLY A 22 -12.13 -9.91 -15.99
N SER A 23 -12.10 -10.44 -14.78
CA SER A 23 -13.02 -11.51 -14.38
C SER A 23 -14.50 -11.11 -14.33
N LEU A 24 -14.82 -9.82 -14.26
CA LEU A 24 -16.21 -9.34 -14.32
C LEU A 24 -16.85 -9.52 -15.69
N GLN A 25 -16.04 -9.60 -16.74
CA GLN A 25 -16.50 -9.78 -18.11
C GLN A 25 -16.73 -11.26 -18.48
N GLU A 26 -16.44 -12.18 -17.56
CA GLU A 26 -16.55 -13.62 -17.80
C GLU A 26 -18.02 -14.08 -17.97
N PRO A 27 -18.28 -14.99 -18.93
CA PRO A 27 -19.62 -15.51 -19.18
C PRO A 27 -20.07 -16.54 -18.12
N GLY A 28 -21.33 -16.45 -17.69
CA GLY A 28 -21.96 -17.38 -16.72
C GLY A 28 -21.56 -17.08 -15.28
N GLN A 29 -22.42 -17.29 -14.27
CA GLN A 29 -22.26 -16.74 -12.90
C GLN A 29 -21.40 -17.55 -11.93
N GLU A 30 -21.17 -18.83 -12.18
CA GLU A 30 -20.88 -19.76 -11.07
C GLU A 30 -19.43 -20.25 -10.98
N GLU A 31 -18.59 -20.05 -12.00
CA GLU A 31 -17.27 -20.68 -12.05
C GLU A 31 -16.21 -19.77 -12.73
N PRO A 32 -15.62 -18.82 -11.97
CA PRO A 32 -14.67 -17.84 -12.49
C PRO A 32 -13.29 -18.43 -12.79
N GLY A 33 -12.52 -17.73 -13.63
CA GLY A 33 -11.10 -18.02 -13.91
C GLY A 33 -10.72 -17.92 -15.39
N LEU A 34 -11.67 -17.63 -16.28
CA LEU A 34 -11.42 -17.60 -17.72
C LEU A 34 -10.49 -16.45 -18.15
N ALA A 35 -10.63 -15.26 -17.56
CA ALA A 35 -9.80 -14.11 -17.90
C ALA A 35 -8.34 -14.33 -17.47
N HIS A 36 -8.14 -14.86 -16.26
CA HIS A 36 -6.83 -15.24 -15.74
C HIS A 36 -6.20 -16.39 -16.55
N PHE A 37 -6.98 -17.38 -16.96
CA PHE A 37 -6.48 -18.43 -17.85
C PHE A 37 -6.03 -17.87 -19.20
N LEU A 38 -6.79 -16.94 -19.79
CA LEU A 38 -6.41 -16.29 -21.04
C LEU A 38 -5.11 -15.46 -20.91
N GLU A 39 -4.90 -14.85 -19.74
CA GLU A 39 -3.65 -14.17 -19.43
C GLU A 39 -2.44 -15.12 -19.53
N HIS A 40 -2.51 -16.30 -18.90
CA HIS A 40 -1.48 -17.33 -19.04
C HIS A 40 -1.27 -17.72 -20.51
N MET A 41 -2.37 -18.00 -21.21
CA MET A 41 -2.34 -18.40 -22.61
C MET A 41 -1.67 -17.36 -23.54
N ALA A 42 -1.54 -16.10 -23.11
CA ALA A 42 -0.77 -15.10 -23.84
C ALA A 42 0.71 -15.47 -24.01
N PHE A 43 1.26 -16.28 -23.10
CA PHE A 43 2.65 -16.74 -23.12
C PHE A 43 2.81 -18.10 -23.81
N ASN A 44 1.71 -18.80 -24.11
CA ASN A 44 1.72 -20.14 -24.70
C ASN A 44 1.58 -20.16 -26.24
N GLY A 45 1.87 -19.03 -26.89
CA GLY A 45 2.03 -18.95 -28.35
C GLY A 45 0.99 -18.11 -29.08
N SER A 46 1.41 -17.62 -30.23
CA SER A 46 0.65 -16.77 -31.16
C SER A 46 1.01 -17.11 -32.60
N THR A 47 0.32 -16.49 -33.57
CA THR A 47 0.50 -16.75 -35.01
C THR A 47 1.96 -16.71 -35.45
N ASN A 48 2.74 -15.75 -34.94
CA ASN A 48 4.12 -15.52 -35.35
C ASN A 48 5.15 -15.80 -34.23
N VAL A 49 4.70 -16.20 -33.04
CA VAL A 49 5.57 -16.60 -31.93
C VAL A 49 5.15 -17.99 -31.43
N PRO A 50 5.93 -19.04 -31.73
CA PRO A 50 5.65 -20.38 -31.23
C PRO A 50 5.61 -20.43 -29.69
N GLU A 51 4.89 -21.42 -29.15
CA GLU A 51 4.90 -21.71 -27.71
C GLU A 51 6.33 -21.88 -27.19
N GLY A 52 6.64 -21.23 -26.06
CA GLY A 52 7.98 -21.27 -25.45
C GLY A 52 9.03 -20.34 -26.06
N GLU A 53 8.72 -19.64 -27.16
CA GLU A 53 9.66 -18.71 -27.82
C GLU A 53 9.54 -17.27 -27.32
N MET A 54 8.37 -16.84 -26.83
CA MET A 54 8.14 -15.45 -26.41
C MET A 54 9.18 -14.98 -25.37
N VAL A 55 9.39 -15.78 -24.33
CA VAL A 55 10.37 -15.47 -23.27
C VAL A 55 11.79 -15.39 -23.85
N GLN A 56 12.18 -16.35 -24.70
CA GLN A 56 13.51 -16.38 -25.31
C GLN A 56 13.75 -15.17 -26.23
N ILE A 57 12.72 -14.71 -26.96
CA ILE A 57 12.79 -13.51 -27.79
C ILE A 57 13.07 -12.29 -26.90
N LEU A 58 12.34 -12.14 -25.80
CA LEU A 58 12.52 -11.02 -24.86
C LEU A 58 13.87 -11.08 -24.14
N GLU A 59 14.35 -12.27 -23.76
CA GLU A 59 15.66 -12.50 -23.14
C GLU A 59 16.83 -12.09 -24.02
N ARG A 60 16.73 -12.27 -25.34
CA ARG A 60 17.76 -11.79 -26.29
C ARG A 60 17.90 -10.27 -26.27
N HIS A 61 16.86 -9.55 -25.87
CA HIS A 61 16.88 -8.10 -25.65
C HIS A 61 17.24 -7.70 -24.22
N GLY A 62 17.51 -8.67 -23.34
CA GLY A 62 17.96 -8.46 -21.97
C GLY A 62 16.85 -8.40 -20.93
N LEU A 63 15.63 -8.78 -21.28
CA LEU A 63 14.52 -8.89 -20.33
C LEU A 63 14.55 -10.25 -19.64
N SER A 64 14.26 -10.29 -18.35
CA SER A 64 14.06 -11.54 -17.60
C SER A 64 12.59 -11.73 -17.26
N PHE A 65 12.09 -12.98 -17.36
CA PHE A 65 10.72 -13.31 -16.98
C PHE A 65 10.47 -13.06 -15.48
N GLY A 66 9.27 -12.59 -15.14
CA GLY A 66 8.87 -12.20 -13.77
C GLY A 66 9.33 -10.80 -13.39
N LYS A 67 10.65 -10.53 -13.47
CA LYS A 67 11.19 -9.21 -13.11
C LYS A 67 10.87 -8.16 -14.17
N ASP A 68 11.09 -8.49 -15.44
CA ASP A 68 10.99 -7.54 -16.55
C ASP A 68 9.84 -7.87 -17.52
N THR A 69 9.19 -9.03 -17.35
CA THR A 69 7.99 -9.42 -18.10
C THR A 69 6.98 -9.99 -17.13
N ASN A 70 5.80 -9.40 -17.07
CA ASN A 70 4.75 -9.80 -16.14
C ASN A 70 3.37 -9.56 -16.74
N ALA A 71 2.35 -10.16 -16.15
CA ALA A 71 0.97 -9.85 -16.42
C ALA A 71 0.16 -9.93 -15.14
N GLU A 72 -0.97 -9.24 -15.11
CA GLU A 72 -1.93 -9.39 -14.03
C GLU A 72 -3.35 -9.29 -14.56
N THR A 73 -4.23 -10.04 -13.92
CA THR A 73 -5.68 -9.96 -14.14
C THR A 73 -6.37 -9.58 -12.84
N ASN A 74 -7.16 -8.51 -12.88
CA ASN A 74 -8.04 -8.12 -11.80
C ASN A 74 -9.51 -8.20 -12.24
N PHE A 75 -10.42 -7.66 -11.43
CA PHE A 75 -11.85 -7.71 -11.72
C PHE A 75 -12.22 -7.03 -13.05
N LYS A 76 -11.54 -5.94 -13.42
CA LYS A 76 -11.93 -5.04 -14.52
C LYS A 76 -10.98 -5.06 -15.73
N GLN A 77 -9.77 -5.57 -15.58
CA GLN A 77 -8.75 -5.49 -16.61
C GLN A 77 -7.75 -6.65 -16.52
N THR A 78 -7.09 -6.87 -17.65
CA THR A 78 -5.85 -7.64 -17.76
C THR A 78 -4.76 -6.70 -18.28
N VAL A 79 -3.58 -6.70 -17.65
CA VAL A 79 -2.47 -5.80 -17.99
C VAL A 79 -1.23 -6.63 -18.27
N TYR A 80 -0.63 -6.45 -19.45
CA TYR A 80 0.65 -7.04 -19.83
C TYR A 80 1.77 -6.02 -19.72
N MET A 81 2.90 -6.42 -19.16
CA MET A 81 3.95 -5.52 -18.69
C MET A 81 5.31 -5.93 -19.26
N LEU A 82 6.06 -4.95 -19.78
CA LEU A 82 7.45 -5.12 -20.17
C LEU A 82 8.30 -3.98 -19.59
N GLU A 83 9.39 -4.33 -18.90
CA GLU A 83 10.43 -3.40 -18.44
C GLU A 83 11.67 -3.56 -19.31
N LEU A 84 11.90 -2.62 -20.21
CA LEU A 84 12.98 -2.67 -21.17
C LEU A 84 14.24 -2.03 -20.55
N PRO A 85 15.36 -2.74 -20.47
CA PRO A 85 16.61 -2.17 -19.95
C PRO A 85 17.30 -1.23 -20.95
N LYS A 86 16.79 -1.15 -22.18
CA LYS A 86 17.33 -0.37 -23.30
C LYS A 86 16.18 0.22 -24.14
N ASN A 87 16.41 1.40 -24.71
CA ASN A 87 15.46 2.16 -25.53
C ASN A 87 15.81 2.13 -27.03
N ASP A 88 16.64 1.18 -27.47
CA ASP A 88 17.02 1.08 -28.87
C ASP A 88 15.84 0.65 -29.75
N VAL A 89 15.92 1.01 -31.02
CA VAL A 89 14.82 0.83 -31.98
C VAL A 89 14.47 -0.64 -32.20
N GLU A 90 15.43 -1.54 -32.08
CA GLU A 90 15.19 -2.97 -32.29
C GLU A 90 14.41 -3.55 -31.11
N THR A 91 14.86 -3.28 -29.88
CA THR A 91 14.17 -3.67 -28.64
C THR A 91 12.73 -3.13 -28.61
N LEU A 92 12.53 -1.84 -28.90
CA LEU A 92 11.19 -1.25 -28.96
C LEU A 92 10.29 -1.93 -30.01
N LYS A 93 10.81 -2.21 -31.20
CA LYS A 93 10.03 -2.91 -32.24
C LYS A 93 9.65 -4.32 -31.82
N THR A 94 10.59 -5.08 -31.25
CA THR A 94 10.32 -6.44 -30.76
C THR A 94 9.25 -6.41 -29.67
N SER A 95 9.35 -5.50 -28.70
CA SER A 95 8.35 -5.38 -27.63
C SER A 95 6.97 -5.00 -28.14
N LEU A 96 6.89 -4.06 -29.10
CA LEU A 96 5.62 -3.69 -29.74
C LEU A 96 5.04 -4.84 -30.56
N PHE A 97 5.89 -5.62 -31.23
CA PHE A 97 5.49 -6.84 -31.94
C PHE A 97 4.89 -7.87 -30.98
N ILE A 98 5.56 -8.18 -29.86
CA ILE A 98 5.04 -9.10 -28.85
C ILE A 98 3.69 -8.61 -28.29
N MET A 99 3.57 -7.33 -27.93
CA MET A 99 2.29 -6.77 -27.48
C MET A 99 1.19 -6.90 -28.55
N ARG A 100 1.54 -6.72 -29.83
CA ARG A 100 0.59 -6.88 -30.94
C ARG A 100 0.15 -8.33 -31.11
N GLU A 101 1.06 -9.29 -30.99
CA GLU A 101 0.75 -10.72 -31.02
C GLU A 101 -0.19 -11.11 -29.87
N THR A 102 0.10 -10.66 -28.65
CA THR A 102 -0.80 -10.83 -27.50
C THR A 102 -2.18 -10.20 -27.75
N ALA A 103 -2.22 -9.06 -28.43
CA ALA A 103 -3.45 -8.31 -28.67
C ALA A 103 -4.41 -8.93 -29.70
N SER A 104 -3.95 -9.64 -30.74
CA SER A 104 -4.87 -10.29 -31.70
C SER A 104 -4.50 -11.66 -32.27
N GLU A 105 -3.34 -12.21 -31.95
CA GLU A 105 -2.79 -13.37 -32.64
C GLU A 105 -2.64 -14.61 -31.76
N LEU A 106 -3.21 -14.64 -30.55
CA LEU A 106 -3.14 -15.83 -29.70
C LEU A 106 -3.77 -17.04 -30.38
N THR A 107 -3.03 -18.15 -30.47
CA THR A 107 -3.49 -19.37 -31.15
C THR A 107 -4.47 -20.17 -30.32
N LEU A 108 -4.35 -20.06 -28.99
CA LEU A 108 -5.14 -20.80 -28.00
C LEU A 108 -5.17 -22.30 -28.35
N ASP A 109 -3.99 -22.87 -28.57
CA ASP A 109 -3.83 -24.29 -28.92
C ASP A 109 -4.41 -25.20 -27.82
N GLU A 110 -5.13 -26.25 -28.23
CA GLU A 110 -5.79 -27.16 -27.27
C GLU A 110 -4.76 -27.90 -26.40
N GLY A 111 -3.65 -28.33 -27.00
CA GLY A 111 -2.58 -29.00 -26.27
C GLY A 111 -1.90 -28.07 -25.27
N ALA A 112 -1.74 -26.79 -25.62
CA ALA A 112 -1.22 -25.78 -24.70
C ALA A 112 -2.17 -25.54 -23.52
N ILE A 113 -3.48 -25.43 -23.76
CA ILE A 113 -4.50 -25.33 -22.71
C ILE A 113 -4.43 -26.53 -21.75
N GLU A 114 -4.32 -27.75 -22.29
CA GLU A 114 -4.21 -28.97 -21.48
C GLU A 114 -2.95 -28.99 -20.60
N ARG A 115 -1.83 -28.44 -21.09
CA ARG A 115 -0.57 -28.31 -20.33
C ARG A 115 -0.64 -27.22 -19.27
N GLU A 116 -1.32 -26.13 -19.54
CA GLU A 116 -1.41 -24.97 -18.65
C GLU A 116 -2.41 -25.20 -17.50
N LEU A 117 -3.46 -25.99 -17.73
CA LEU A 117 -4.49 -26.31 -16.73
C LEU A 117 -3.92 -26.79 -15.38
N PRO A 118 -2.98 -27.77 -15.30
CA PRO A 118 -2.40 -28.19 -14.02
C PRO A 118 -1.54 -27.10 -13.36
N VAL A 119 -0.91 -26.20 -14.13
CA VAL A 119 -0.09 -25.09 -13.61
C VAL A 119 -0.99 -24.10 -12.86
N ILE A 120 -2.02 -23.58 -13.53
CA ILE A 120 -2.98 -22.65 -12.94
C ILE A 120 -3.74 -23.33 -11.78
N SER A 121 -4.06 -24.62 -11.91
CA SER A 121 -4.69 -25.37 -10.81
C SER A 121 -3.79 -25.55 -9.58
N SER A 122 -2.46 -25.54 -9.74
CA SER A 122 -1.53 -25.51 -8.60
C SER A 122 -1.54 -24.13 -7.96
N GLU A 123 -1.46 -23.08 -8.77
CA GLU A 123 -1.51 -21.70 -8.30
C GLU A 123 -2.79 -21.39 -7.51
N VAL A 124 -3.95 -21.81 -8.01
CA VAL A 124 -5.22 -21.64 -7.28
C VAL A 124 -5.17 -22.31 -5.90
N ARG A 125 -4.54 -23.49 -5.77
CA ARG A 125 -4.38 -24.15 -4.46
C ARG A 125 -3.41 -23.40 -3.56
N GLU A 126 -2.28 -22.98 -4.11
CA GLU A 126 -1.23 -22.26 -3.37
C GLU A 126 -1.71 -20.90 -2.87
N ARG A 127 -2.49 -20.19 -3.69
CA ARG A 127 -3.09 -18.89 -3.36
C ARG A 127 -4.35 -18.99 -2.50
N THR A 128 -4.89 -20.19 -2.26
CA THR A 128 -5.99 -20.40 -1.31
C THR A 128 -5.46 -20.37 0.13
N THR A 129 -5.20 -19.17 0.62
CA THR A 129 -4.65 -18.89 1.96
C THR A 129 -5.76 -18.56 2.97
N LEU A 130 -5.39 -18.45 4.25
CA LEU A 130 -6.27 -17.90 5.30
C LEU A 130 -6.81 -16.52 4.91
N ASP A 131 -5.95 -15.62 4.42
CA ASP A 131 -6.36 -14.27 4.03
C ASP A 131 -7.40 -14.30 2.91
N LEU A 132 -7.27 -15.22 1.95
CA LEU A 132 -8.28 -15.38 0.91
C LEU A 132 -9.62 -15.91 1.46
N ASN A 133 -9.58 -16.89 2.36
CA ASN A 133 -10.79 -17.41 3.01
C ASN A 133 -11.50 -16.31 3.83
N MET A 134 -10.73 -15.50 4.55
CA MET A 134 -11.23 -14.35 5.28
C MET A 134 -11.83 -13.30 4.33
N LEU A 135 -11.20 -13.05 3.18
CA LEU A 135 -11.75 -12.15 2.15
C LEU A 135 -13.08 -12.66 1.59
N TYR A 136 -13.24 -13.96 1.35
CA TYR A 136 -14.51 -14.56 0.94
C TYR A 136 -15.60 -14.38 2.01
N ASP A 137 -15.27 -14.70 3.27
CA ASP A 137 -16.19 -14.58 4.39
C ASP A 137 -16.63 -13.12 4.61
N TRP A 138 -15.66 -12.21 4.68
CA TRP A 138 -15.87 -10.77 4.77
C TRP A 138 -16.71 -10.25 3.60
N SER A 139 -16.37 -10.59 2.36
CA SER A 139 -17.11 -10.12 1.18
C SER A 139 -18.54 -10.63 1.15
N SER A 140 -18.77 -11.90 1.52
CA SER A 140 -20.13 -12.48 1.58
C SER A 140 -21.05 -11.74 2.56
N PHE A 141 -20.46 -11.13 3.60
CA PHE A 141 -21.18 -10.39 4.62
C PHE A 141 -21.24 -8.90 4.32
N VAL A 142 -20.09 -8.24 4.18
CA VAL A 142 -19.97 -6.79 3.97
C VAL A 142 -20.51 -6.39 2.60
N LEU A 143 -20.37 -7.23 1.58
CA LEU A 143 -20.87 -6.96 0.22
C LEU A 143 -22.07 -7.82 -0.15
N ARG A 144 -22.89 -8.24 0.83
CA ARG A 144 -24.08 -9.08 0.62
C ARG A 144 -24.92 -8.59 -0.57
N ASP A 145 -25.34 -9.55 -1.39
CA ASP A 145 -26.08 -9.38 -2.66
C ASP A 145 -25.29 -8.77 -3.83
N GLY A 146 -24.15 -8.13 -3.52
CA GLY A 146 -23.19 -7.64 -4.51
C GLY A 146 -22.54 -8.78 -5.29
N ASN A 147 -22.31 -9.96 -4.69
CA ASN A 147 -21.81 -11.18 -5.37
C ASN A 147 -20.53 -10.98 -6.22
N ILE A 148 -19.75 -9.95 -5.91
CA ILE A 148 -18.55 -9.60 -6.66
C ILE A 148 -17.44 -10.63 -6.45
N ILE A 149 -17.36 -11.20 -5.25
CA ILE A 149 -16.34 -12.19 -4.90
C ILE A 149 -16.54 -13.54 -5.59
N GLU A 150 -17.76 -13.82 -6.10
CA GLU A 150 -18.04 -14.95 -7.00
C GLU A 150 -17.37 -14.77 -8.38
N ARG A 151 -16.83 -13.58 -8.65
CA ARG A 151 -16.05 -13.22 -9.84
C ARG A 151 -14.57 -13.05 -9.53
N ILE A 152 -14.05 -13.69 -8.49
CA ILE A 152 -12.65 -13.50 -8.12
C ILE A 152 -11.70 -13.79 -9.31
N PRO A 153 -10.74 -12.90 -9.61
CA PRO A 153 -9.84 -13.08 -10.75
C PRO A 153 -9.04 -14.37 -10.72
N LEU A 154 -8.61 -14.79 -9.52
CA LEU A 154 -7.91 -16.06 -9.31
C LEU A 154 -8.68 -17.27 -9.89
N GLY A 155 -10.01 -17.19 -9.88
CA GLY A 155 -10.88 -18.28 -10.27
C GLY A 155 -11.03 -19.39 -9.22
N THR A 156 -11.70 -20.46 -9.59
CA THR A 156 -11.90 -21.66 -8.76
C THR A 156 -11.36 -22.91 -9.45
N LEU A 157 -11.06 -23.97 -8.69
CA LEU A 157 -10.65 -25.25 -9.27
C LEU A 157 -11.71 -25.87 -10.20
N ASN A 158 -12.98 -25.56 -9.98
CA ASN A 158 -14.06 -25.99 -10.86
C ASN A 158 -14.12 -25.12 -12.13
N GLY A 159 -13.98 -23.80 -12.00
CA GLY A 159 -13.83 -22.86 -13.10
C GLY A 159 -12.71 -23.24 -14.06
N MET A 160 -11.53 -23.57 -13.54
CA MET A 160 -10.40 -24.01 -14.37
C MET A 160 -10.74 -25.27 -15.18
N LYS A 161 -11.46 -26.24 -14.61
CA LYS A 161 -11.88 -27.46 -15.33
C LYS A 161 -12.92 -27.21 -16.42
N MET A 162 -13.64 -26.09 -16.35
CA MET A 162 -14.63 -25.70 -17.35
C MET A 162 -14.04 -24.82 -18.45
N VAL A 163 -12.78 -24.41 -18.34
CA VAL A 163 -12.11 -23.66 -19.40
C VAL A 163 -11.88 -24.59 -20.59
N ASP A 164 -12.29 -24.12 -21.77
CA ASP A 164 -12.01 -24.77 -23.05
C ASP A 164 -11.61 -23.72 -24.09
N LYS A 165 -11.10 -24.18 -25.22
CA LYS A 165 -10.65 -23.33 -26.32
C LYS A 165 -11.74 -22.40 -26.83
N GLN A 166 -12.98 -22.87 -26.91
CA GLN A 166 -14.09 -22.09 -27.45
C GLN A 166 -14.39 -20.89 -26.54
N ARG A 167 -14.49 -21.13 -25.22
CA ARG A 167 -14.71 -20.07 -24.23
C ARG A 167 -13.59 -19.05 -24.22
N LEU A 168 -12.33 -19.50 -24.28
CA LEU A 168 -11.17 -18.60 -24.37
C LEU A 168 -11.20 -17.78 -25.65
N THR A 169 -11.46 -18.41 -26.80
CA THR A 169 -11.54 -17.76 -28.11
C THR A 169 -12.66 -16.71 -28.13
N ASP A 170 -13.82 -17.04 -27.58
CA ASP A 170 -14.95 -16.13 -27.51
C ASP A 170 -14.65 -14.94 -26.59
N PHE A 171 -14.08 -15.17 -25.42
CA PHE A 171 -13.68 -14.08 -24.52
C PHE A 171 -12.63 -13.17 -25.18
N TYR A 172 -11.60 -13.76 -25.77
CA TYR A 172 -10.55 -13.05 -26.49
C TYR A 172 -11.12 -12.18 -27.61
N ARG A 173 -11.93 -12.74 -28.51
CA ARG A 173 -12.55 -11.99 -29.62
C ARG A 173 -13.51 -10.91 -29.16
N HIS A 174 -14.23 -11.12 -28.05
CA HIS A 174 -15.15 -10.11 -27.54
C HIS A 174 -14.41 -8.91 -26.97
N TYR A 175 -13.32 -9.11 -26.21
CA TYR A 175 -12.78 -8.04 -25.39
C TYR A 175 -11.40 -7.53 -25.82
N TYR A 176 -10.57 -8.35 -26.48
CA TYR A 176 -9.26 -7.94 -26.99
C TYR A 176 -9.44 -7.22 -28.32
N THR A 177 -9.78 -5.95 -28.21
CA THR A 177 -10.05 -5.08 -29.36
C THR A 177 -9.33 -3.74 -29.18
N PRO A 178 -9.08 -2.99 -30.27
CA PRO A 178 -8.45 -1.68 -30.17
C PRO A 178 -9.22 -0.71 -29.27
N GLU A 179 -10.56 -0.75 -29.31
CA GLU A 179 -11.42 0.15 -28.54
C GLU A 179 -11.35 -0.10 -27.02
N ASN A 180 -11.04 -1.34 -26.62
CA ASN A 180 -10.90 -1.74 -25.21
C ASN A 180 -9.46 -1.73 -24.72
N THR A 181 -8.49 -1.40 -25.58
CA THR A 181 -7.06 -1.57 -25.28
C THR A 181 -6.34 -0.24 -25.18
N THR A 182 -5.59 -0.04 -24.11
CA THR A 182 -4.74 1.13 -23.91
C THR A 182 -3.28 0.68 -23.78
N LEU A 183 -2.48 1.04 -24.79
CA LEU A 183 -1.02 0.93 -24.71
C LEU A 183 -0.45 2.17 -24.03
N ILE A 184 0.36 1.97 -23.01
CA ILE A 184 1.06 2.99 -22.23
C ILE A 184 2.55 2.73 -22.36
N ILE A 185 3.32 3.78 -22.68
CA ILE A 185 4.77 3.72 -22.82
C ILE A 185 5.37 4.88 -22.02
N ALA A 186 6.15 4.58 -21.00
CA ALA A 186 6.87 5.58 -20.19
C ALA A 186 8.37 5.27 -20.25
N GLY A 187 9.23 6.24 -20.56
CA GLY A 187 10.66 5.95 -20.65
C GLY A 187 11.49 7.03 -21.34
N ASP A 188 12.79 6.75 -21.46
CA ASP A 188 13.74 7.60 -22.16
C ASP A 188 13.51 7.47 -23.67
N VAL A 189 12.44 8.10 -24.17
CA VAL A 189 11.96 7.92 -25.54
C VAL A 189 11.64 9.25 -26.22
N ASP A 190 11.86 9.30 -27.53
CA ASP A 190 11.32 10.34 -28.39
C ASP A 190 9.84 10.05 -28.64
N VAL A 191 8.98 10.92 -28.09
CA VAL A 191 7.52 10.74 -28.15
C VAL A 191 7.03 10.55 -29.58
N GLN A 192 7.48 11.39 -30.53
CA GLN A 192 6.98 11.35 -31.91
C GLN A 192 7.40 10.07 -32.64
N LYS A 193 8.66 9.63 -32.45
CA LYS A 193 9.15 8.38 -33.04
C LYS A 193 8.42 7.17 -32.45
N THR A 194 8.20 7.16 -31.14
CA THR A 194 7.45 6.09 -30.47
C THR A 194 6.01 6.01 -30.99
N PHE A 195 5.33 7.15 -31.13
CA PHE A 195 3.99 7.21 -31.73
C PHE A 195 3.98 6.60 -33.14
N ALA A 196 4.94 6.95 -33.99
CA ALA A 196 5.04 6.40 -35.34
C ALA A 196 5.32 4.88 -35.37
N MET A 197 6.13 4.38 -34.42
CA MET A 197 6.37 2.93 -34.30
C MET A 197 5.10 2.18 -33.88
N VAL A 198 4.34 2.73 -32.93
CA VAL A 198 3.08 2.11 -32.50
C VAL A 198 2.04 2.16 -33.62
N GLU A 199 1.90 3.29 -34.32
CA GLU A 199 0.98 3.40 -35.45
C GLU A 199 1.31 2.37 -36.54
N LYS A 200 2.60 2.17 -36.84
CA LYS A 200 3.04 1.16 -37.79
C LYS A 200 2.68 -0.26 -37.35
N GLN A 201 2.76 -0.56 -36.05
CA GLN A 201 2.56 -1.91 -35.52
C GLN A 201 1.08 -2.23 -35.23
N PHE A 202 0.27 -1.25 -34.82
CA PHE A 202 -1.11 -1.44 -34.36
C PHE A 202 -2.16 -0.79 -35.27
N GLY A 203 -1.77 0.05 -36.24
CA GLY A 203 -2.70 0.84 -37.06
C GLY A 203 -3.62 0.04 -38.00
N ASP A 204 -3.29 -1.24 -38.23
CA ASP A 204 -4.11 -2.19 -38.97
C ASP A 204 -5.07 -3.01 -38.09
N TRP A 205 -4.94 -2.93 -36.76
CA TRP A 205 -5.81 -3.63 -35.82
C TRP A 205 -7.19 -2.96 -35.78
N ARG A 206 -8.20 -3.60 -36.39
CA ARG A 206 -9.55 -3.05 -36.57
C ARG A 206 -10.69 -3.97 -36.12
N VAL A 207 -10.37 -4.98 -35.32
CA VAL A 207 -11.36 -5.94 -34.81
C VAL A 207 -12.36 -5.20 -33.92
N LYS A 208 -13.66 -5.48 -34.10
CA LYS A 208 -14.72 -4.97 -33.23
C LYS A 208 -15.20 -6.07 -32.30
N GLY A 209 -15.55 -5.69 -31.07
CA GLY A 209 -15.97 -6.60 -30.03
C GLY A 209 -17.04 -5.98 -29.13
N LYS A 210 -17.20 -6.55 -27.95
CA LYS A 210 -18.09 -6.04 -26.92
C LYS A 210 -17.41 -4.94 -26.12
N GLN A 211 -18.19 -3.94 -25.75
CA GLN A 211 -17.77 -2.95 -24.77
C GLN A 211 -17.92 -3.56 -23.36
N PRO A 212 -16.90 -3.48 -22.49
CA PRO A 212 -16.97 -3.99 -21.13
C PRO A 212 -18.10 -3.29 -20.36
N GLU A 213 -19.08 -4.06 -19.90
CA GLU A 213 -20.18 -3.52 -19.12
C GLU A 213 -19.75 -3.31 -17.66
N ALA A 214 -20.25 -2.23 -17.05
CA ALA A 214 -20.10 -2.01 -15.62
C ALA A 214 -20.86 -3.09 -14.85
N TYR A 215 -20.25 -3.58 -13.78
CA TYR A 215 -20.89 -4.54 -12.90
C TYR A 215 -22.13 -3.91 -12.24
N SER A 216 -23.27 -4.59 -12.34
CA SER A 216 -24.59 -4.02 -12.06
C SER A 216 -25.27 -4.54 -10.81
N LYS A 217 -24.76 -5.63 -10.18
CA LYS A 217 -25.33 -6.13 -8.92
C LYS A 217 -25.07 -5.12 -7.81
N GLN A 218 -26.09 -4.88 -6.99
CA GLN A 218 -26.07 -3.88 -5.93
C GLN A 218 -25.82 -4.55 -4.57
N VAL A 219 -24.96 -3.93 -3.76
CA VAL A 219 -24.78 -4.34 -2.37
C VAL A 219 -25.96 -3.82 -1.55
N THR A 220 -26.58 -4.71 -0.77
CA THR A 220 -27.68 -4.31 0.13
C THR A 220 -27.12 -3.50 1.29
N LEU A 221 -27.62 -2.28 1.46
CA LEU A 221 -27.27 -1.41 2.59
C LEU A 221 -27.95 -1.89 3.88
N PRO A 222 -27.25 -1.96 5.02
CA PRO A 222 -27.85 -2.31 6.31
C PRO A 222 -28.79 -1.19 6.80
N SER A 223 -29.98 -1.55 7.26
CA SER A 223 -30.92 -0.62 7.93
C SER A 223 -30.71 -0.53 9.44
N GLN A 224 -29.99 -1.50 10.00
CA GLN A 224 -29.63 -1.62 11.41
C GLN A 224 -28.24 -2.27 11.52
N PRO A 225 -27.53 -2.14 12.65
CA PRO A 225 -26.24 -2.79 12.81
C PRO A 225 -26.35 -4.31 12.61
N GLU A 226 -25.46 -4.88 11.81
CA GLU A 226 -25.32 -6.33 11.58
C GLU A 226 -23.92 -6.76 12.02
N ALA A 227 -23.73 -8.02 12.44
CA ALA A 227 -22.41 -8.50 12.86
C ALA A 227 -22.07 -9.89 12.33
N ARG A 228 -20.78 -10.10 12.03
CA ARG A 228 -20.19 -11.40 11.71
C ARG A 228 -18.88 -11.58 12.47
N VAL A 229 -18.67 -12.80 12.95
CA VAL A 229 -17.42 -13.23 13.57
C VAL A 229 -16.80 -14.32 12.71
N PHE A 230 -15.52 -14.15 12.37
CA PHE A 230 -14.71 -15.15 11.70
C PHE A 230 -13.63 -15.65 12.66
N LEU A 231 -13.57 -16.98 12.84
CA LEU A 231 -12.65 -17.62 13.77
C LEU A 231 -11.65 -18.49 13.01
N ASP A 232 -10.36 -18.23 13.21
CA ASP A 232 -9.28 -19.07 12.70
C ASP A 232 -8.08 -19.00 13.65
N GLU A 233 -7.40 -20.12 13.88
CA GLU A 233 -6.27 -20.23 14.83
C GLU A 233 -5.15 -19.22 14.56
N ASN A 234 -4.94 -18.83 13.29
CA ASN A 234 -3.88 -17.90 12.89
C ASN A 234 -4.41 -16.48 12.61
N ALA A 235 -5.70 -16.22 12.83
CA ALA A 235 -6.27 -14.89 12.64
C ALA A 235 -5.74 -13.91 13.69
N ARG A 236 -5.53 -12.65 13.28
CA ARG A 236 -5.32 -11.55 14.23
C ARG A 236 -6.65 -11.10 14.80
N THR A 237 -6.65 -10.64 16.05
CA THR A 237 -7.85 -10.07 16.65
C THR A 237 -8.10 -8.66 16.15
N THR A 238 -9.15 -8.48 15.35
CA THR A 238 -9.53 -7.20 14.77
C THR A 238 -11.04 -7.01 14.88
N VAL A 239 -11.47 -5.78 15.12
CA VAL A 239 -12.86 -5.36 14.98
C VAL A 239 -12.97 -4.24 13.95
N GLU A 240 -13.92 -4.37 13.04
CA GLU A 240 -14.19 -3.41 11.97
C GLU A 240 -15.63 -2.92 12.01
N LEU A 241 -15.85 -1.63 11.81
CA LEU A 241 -17.16 -1.05 11.52
C LEU A 241 -17.15 -0.56 10.07
N ASN A 242 -17.93 -1.23 9.23
CA ASN A 242 -18.03 -0.93 7.80
C ASN A 242 -19.35 -0.21 7.51
N PHE A 243 -19.28 1.09 7.18
CA PHE A 243 -20.43 1.90 6.80
C PHE A 243 -20.50 1.98 5.27
N LEU A 244 -21.59 1.49 4.69
CA LEU A 244 -21.73 1.31 3.25
C LEU A 244 -22.50 2.47 2.62
N GLU A 245 -22.01 2.93 1.46
CA GLU A 245 -22.64 3.98 0.66
C GLU A 245 -22.58 3.68 -0.83
N PRO A 246 -23.57 4.12 -1.62
CA PRO A 246 -23.45 4.10 -3.08
C PRO A 246 -22.21 4.87 -3.53
N ILE A 247 -21.50 4.34 -4.53
CA ILE A 247 -20.31 5.00 -5.08
C ILE A 247 -20.69 6.34 -5.72
N ASN A 248 -19.89 7.37 -5.44
CA ASN A 248 -19.95 8.62 -6.21
C ASN A 248 -19.30 8.44 -7.59
N ARG A 249 -20.14 8.33 -8.62
CA ARG A 249 -19.73 8.20 -10.03
C ARG A 249 -19.57 9.54 -10.75
N GLU A 250 -19.56 10.67 -10.04
CA GLU A 250 -19.23 11.96 -10.64
C GLU A 250 -17.85 11.89 -11.31
N PRO A 251 -17.71 12.45 -12.54
CA PRO A 251 -16.42 12.53 -13.21
C PRO A 251 -15.38 13.23 -12.35
N ASP A 252 -14.12 12.84 -12.56
CA ASP A 252 -12.99 13.49 -11.92
C ASP A 252 -12.94 14.99 -12.24
N SER A 253 -12.72 15.81 -11.21
CA SER A 253 -12.66 17.26 -11.31
C SER A 253 -11.90 17.84 -10.12
N LYS A 254 -11.37 19.06 -10.27
CA LYS A 254 -10.74 19.80 -9.15
C LYS A 254 -11.65 19.89 -7.93
N SER A 255 -12.93 20.19 -8.15
CA SER A 255 -13.92 20.29 -7.08
C SER A 255 -14.12 18.97 -6.34
N LYS A 256 -14.24 17.85 -7.07
CA LYS A 256 -14.39 16.51 -6.47
C LYS A 256 -13.16 16.17 -5.63
N ARG A 257 -11.96 16.35 -6.19
CA ARG A 257 -10.68 16.10 -5.50
C ARG A 257 -10.53 16.95 -4.24
N SER A 258 -10.85 18.24 -4.31
CA SER A 258 -10.80 19.12 -3.13
C SER A 258 -11.76 18.66 -2.02
N GLN A 259 -12.97 18.20 -2.37
CA GLN A 259 -13.93 17.65 -1.40
C GLN A 259 -13.42 16.34 -0.78
N GLU A 260 -12.84 15.44 -1.58
CA GLU A 260 -12.24 14.18 -1.12
C GLU A 260 -11.04 14.45 -0.20
N LEU A 261 -10.18 15.41 -0.54
CA LEU A 261 -9.06 15.84 0.29
C LEU A 261 -9.53 16.48 1.61
N THR A 262 -10.59 17.29 1.56
CA THR A 262 -11.20 17.88 2.76
C THR A 262 -11.68 16.78 3.73
N LEU A 263 -12.39 15.78 3.21
CA LEU A 263 -12.81 14.63 4.01
C LEU A 263 -11.62 13.79 4.50
N TYR A 264 -10.61 13.58 3.66
CA TYR A 264 -9.39 12.87 4.03
C TYR A 264 -8.72 13.53 5.24
N ILE A 265 -8.54 14.85 5.23
CA ILE A 265 -7.94 15.61 6.35
C ILE A 265 -8.77 15.44 7.64
N ALA A 266 -10.10 15.47 7.54
CA ALA A 266 -10.97 15.24 8.70
C ALA A 266 -10.89 13.79 9.21
N ASN A 267 -10.80 12.79 8.32
CA ASN A 267 -10.56 11.40 8.70
C ASN A 267 -9.19 11.23 9.39
N GLN A 268 -8.15 11.93 8.93
CA GLN A 268 -6.84 11.93 9.60
C GLN A 268 -6.90 12.57 11.00
N ALA A 269 -7.83 13.49 11.26
CA ALA A 269 -8.04 14.02 12.60
C ALA A 269 -8.65 12.97 13.54
N LEU A 270 -9.63 12.18 13.08
CA LEU A 270 -10.15 11.05 13.86
C LEU A 270 -9.08 9.95 14.03
N GLN A 271 -8.36 9.58 12.97
CA GLN A 271 -7.24 8.64 13.02
C GLN A 271 -6.29 8.99 14.17
N TYR A 272 -5.87 10.26 14.24
CA TYR A 272 -4.97 10.74 15.28
C TYR A 272 -5.55 10.66 16.70
N ARG A 273 -6.86 10.93 16.87
CA ARG A 273 -7.52 10.74 18.17
C ARG A 273 -7.45 9.28 18.63
N LEU A 274 -7.72 8.35 17.72
CA LEU A 274 -7.69 6.91 18.00
C LEU A 274 -6.26 6.41 18.23
N GLU A 275 -5.27 6.90 17.48
CA GLU A 275 -3.86 6.61 17.70
C GLU A 275 -3.41 7.05 19.09
N THR A 276 -3.77 8.27 19.50
CA THR A 276 -3.45 8.80 20.84
C THR A 276 -4.06 7.94 21.95
N GLN A 277 -5.29 7.45 21.77
CA GLN A 277 -5.90 6.52 22.72
C GLN A 277 -5.22 5.15 22.69
N SER A 278 -4.79 4.69 21.52
CA SER A 278 -4.05 3.43 21.37
C SER A 278 -2.74 3.47 22.16
N TYR A 279 -2.00 4.57 22.00
CA TYR A 279 -0.76 4.86 22.72
C TYR A 279 -0.95 4.90 24.24
N ALA A 280 -2.03 5.50 24.71
CA ALA A 280 -2.35 5.56 26.14
C ALA A 280 -2.96 4.25 26.71
N SER A 281 -3.17 3.22 25.88
CA SER A 281 -3.90 2.00 26.29
C SER A 281 -3.05 0.93 26.98
N GLU A 282 -1.74 1.16 27.14
CA GLU A 282 -0.78 0.18 27.67
C GLU A 282 -0.81 -1.15 26.88
N GLY A 283 -0.94 -1.07 25.56
CA GLY A 283 -0.89 -2.22 24.64
C GLY A 283 -2.19 -3.00 24.50
N LYS A 284 -3.30 -2.53 25.09
CA LYS A 284 -4.64 -3.13 24.91
C LYS A 284 -5.24 -2.84 23.53
N LEU A 285 -4.84 -1.73 22.94
CA LEU A 285 -5.16 -1.30 21.59
C LEU A 285 -3.84 -1.19 20.84
N LEU A 286 -3.82 -1.63 19.59
CA LEU A 286 -2.59 -1.71 18.81
C LEU A 286 -2.63 -0.74 17.63
N SER A 287 -3.52 -1.02 16.67
CA SER A 287 -3.51 -0.34 15.39
C SER A 287 -4.92 0.09 15.00
N PRO A 288 -5.29 1.36 15.24
CA PRO A 288 -6.52 1.92 14.70
C PRO A 288 -6.36 2.26 13.21
N TYR A 289 -7.46 2.19 12.47
CA TYR A 289 -7.57 2.66 11.09
C TYR A 289 -8.89 3.40 10.88
N VAL A 290 -8.81 4.50 10.13
CA VAL A 290 -9.96 5.28 9.64
C VAL A 290 -9.73 5.55 8.16
N GLY A 291 -10.67 5.13 7.32
CA GLY A 291 -10.54 5.30 5.88
C GLY A 291 -11.86 5.25 5.13
N SER A 292 -11.80 5.72 3.88
CA SER A 292 -12.89 5.70 2.92
C SER A 292 -12.34 5.24 1.58
N TYR A 293 -12.97 4.23 0.98
CA TYR A 293 -12.53 3.66 -0.30
C TYR A 293 -13.69 3.06 -1.08
N ASN A 294 -13.55 2.99 -2.41
CA ASN A 294 -14.47 2.23 -3.24
C ASN A 294 -14.03 0.76 -3.24
N GLN A 295 -14.92 -0.13 -2.83
CA GLN A 295 -14.68 -1.56 -2.85
C GLN A 295 -15.15 -2.13 -4.19
N PHE A 296 -14.20 -2.62 -4.98
CA PHE A 296 -14.41 -3.30 -6.27
C PHE A 296 -15.32 -2.55 -7.26
N ASP A 297 -15.43 -1.23 -7.15
CA ASP A 297 -16.37 -0.37 -7.91
C ASP A 297 -17.86 -0.76 -7.80
N VAL A 298 -18.25 -1.45 -6.72
CA VAL A 298 -19.65 -1.79 -6.43
C VAL A 298 -20.25 -0.97 -5.28
N ILE A 299 -19.45 -0.62 -4.27
CA ILE A 299 -19.90 0.14 -3.11
C ILE A 299 -18.74 1.00 -2.56
N ALA A 300 -19.06 2.14 -1.95
CA ALA A 300 -18.11 2.89 -1.13
C ALA A 300 -18.20 2.39 0.33
N ILE A 301 -17.05 2.20 0.97
CA ILE A 301 -16.94 1.76 2.36
C ILE A 301 -16.19 2.82 3.14
N ASN A 302 -16.80 3.26 4.24
CA ASN A 302 -16.10 3.98 5.29
C ASN A 302 -15.86 3.02 6.43
N GLN A 303 -14.59 2.84 6.76
CA GLN A 303 -14.16 1.83 7.71
C GLN A 303 -13.51 2.50 8.91
N LEU A 304 -13.90 2.03 10.10
CA LEU A 304 -13.09 2.12 11.29
C LEU A 304 -12.64 0.71 11.66
N SER A 305 -11.38 0.51 11.99
CA SER A 305 -10.94 -0.77 12.55
C SER A 305 -9.95 -0.59 13.68
N MET A 306 -9.84 -1.62 14.52
CA MET A 306 -8.90 -1.69 15.63
C MET A 306 -8.37 -3.11 15.74
N THR A 307 -7.05 -3.26 15.62
CA THR A 307 -6.36 -4.48 16.03
C THR A 307 -6.09 -4.44 17.53
N THR A 308 -6.33 -5.56 18.22
CA THR A 308 -6.10 -5.72 19.66
C THR A 308 -5.38 -7.04 19.95
N PRO A 309 -4.84 -7.24 21.16
CA PRO A 309 -4.61 -8.59 21.68
C PRO A 309 -5.90 -9.42 21.71
N GLN A 310 -5.76 -10.74 21.78
CA GLN A 310 -6.89 -11.67 21.86
C GLN A 310 -7.80 -11.34 23.06
N GLY A 311 -9.11 -11.43 22.87
CA GLY A 311 -10.13 -11.12 23.88
C GLY A 311 -10.46 -9.64 24.06
N LEU A 312 -9.68 -8.71 23.49
CA LEU A 312 -9.85 -7.26 23.72
C LEU A 312 -10.63 -6.52 22.63
N TRP A 313 -11.20 -7.22 21.65
CA TRP A 313 -11.98 -6.58 20.57
C TRP A 313 -13.17 -5.74 21.09
N ARG A 314 -13.72 -6.06 22.27
CA ARG A 314 -14.81 -5.28 22.89
C ARG A 314 -14.36 -3.89 23.32
N GLU A 315 -13.13 -3.76 23.81
CA GLU A 315 -12.52 -2.48 24.16
C GLU A 315 -12.27 -1.68 22.88
N GLY A 316 -11.71 -2.34 21.85
CA GLY A 316 -11.54 -1.76 20.52
C GLY A 316 -12.85 -1.22 19.95
N LEU A 317 -13.92 -2.03 19.94
CA LEU A 317 -15.24 -1.64 19.44
C LEU A 317 -15.78 -0.41 20.17
N GLN A 318 -15.64 -0.37 21.49
CA GLN A 318 -16.10 0.75 22.30
C GLN A 318 -15.34 2.04 21.98
N VAL A 319 -14.02 1.95 21.77
CA VAL A 319 -13.17 3.09 21.41
C VAL A 319 -13.52 3.61 20.02
N LEU A 320 -13.72 2.72 19.04
CA LEU A 320 -14.11 3.13 17.69
C LEU A 320 -15.48 3.82 17.66
N ASP A 321 -16.51 3.22 18.29
CA ASP A 321 -17.86 3.81 18.36
C ASP A 321 -17.85 5.18 19.07
N GLN A 322 -17.20 5.26 20.23
CA GLN A 322 -17.16 6.50 21.01
C GLN A 322 -16.34 7.59 20.31
N GLY A 323 -15.20 7.23 19.71
CA GLY A 323 -14.36 8.16 18.95
C GLY A 323 -15.12 8.74 17.76
N LEU A 324 -15.82 7.90 16.99
CA LEU A 324 -16.65 8.34 15.88
C LEU A 324 -17.76 9.27 16.34
N ARG A 325 -18.54 8.86 17.35
CA ARG A 325 -19.67 9.69 17.85
C ARG A 325 -19.19 11.00 18.45
N GLN A 326 -18.06 11.00 19.17
CA GLN A 326 -17.44 12.22 19.69
C GLN A 326 -17.07 13.18 18.55
N ALA A 327 -16.44 12.70 17.49
CA ALA A 327 -16.07 13.51 16.33
C ALA A 327 -17.29 14.00 15.54
N VAL A 328 -18.32 13.17 15.35
CA VAL A 328 -19.57 13.59 14.69
C VAL A 328 -20.30 14.64 15.54
N GLN A 329 -20.40 14.45 16.86
CA GLN A 329 -21.18 15.33 17.72
C GLN A 329 -20.50 16.68 18.01
N TYR A 330 -19.18 16.68 18.23
CA TYR A 330 -18.45 17.87 18.69
C TYR A 330 -17.44 18.41 17.67
N GLY A 331 -17.23 17.71 16.55
CA GLY A 331 -16.24 18.08 15.55
C GLY A 331 -14.79 17.97 16.04
N PHE A 332 -13.92 18.60 15.27
CA PHE A 332 -12.50 18.80 15.53
C PHE A 332 -12.22 20.25 15.87
N THR A 333 -11.15 20.47 16.63
CA THR A 333 -10.63 21.80 16.96
C THR A 333 -9.65 22.30 15.90
N GLU A 334 -9.44 23.63 15.85
CA GLU A 334 -8.54 24.25 14.86
C GLU A 334 -7.11 23.67 14.90
N PRO A 335 -6.49 23.44 16.08
CA PRO A 335 -5.19 22.78 16.13
C PRO A 335 -5.18 21.35 15.59
N GLU A 336 -6.28 20.61 15.73
CA GLU A 336 -6.38 19.24 15.22
C GLU A 336 -6.37 19.21 13.69
N ILE A 337 -7.18 20.05 13.04
CA ILE A 337 -7.22 20.13 11.59
C ILE A 337 -5.93 20.73 11.04
N LYS A 338 -5.43 21.82 11.63
CA LYS A 338 -4.19 22.46 11.20
C LYS A 338 -3.01 21.49 11.19
N ARG A 339 -2.87 20.65 12.22
CA ARG A 339 -1.83 19.61 12.26
C ARG A 339 -1.90 18.68 11.06
N GLN A 340 -3.10 18.23 10.68
CA GLN A 340 -3.26 17.32 9.53
C GLN A 340 -3.02 18.03 8.20
N LEU A 341 -3.44 19.29 8.08
CA LEU A 341 -3.12 20.12 6.91
C LEU A 341 -1.61 20.28 6.74
N ASP A 342 -0.90 20.67 7.80
CA ASP A 342 0.55 20.87 7.76
C ASP A 342 1.29 19.55 7.44
N LYS A 343 0.84 18.42 8.02
CA LYS A 343 1.40 17.09 7.75
C LYS A 343 1.25 16.70 6.28
N TYR A 344 0.05 16.84 5.72
CA TYR A 344 -0.21 16.47 4.33
C TYR A 344 0.44 17.45 3.34
N HIS A 345 0.49 18.75 3.68
CA HIS A 345 1.21 19.75 2.89
C HIS A 345 2.69 19.41 2.76
N ASN A 346 3.33 19.04 3.86
CA ASN A 346 4.74 18.64 3.85
C ASN A 346 4.94 17.40 2.98
N LEU A 347 4.05 16.41 3.03
CA LEU A 347 4.11 15.25 2.14
C LEU A 347 4.03 15.66 0.67
N LEU A 348 3.05 16.48 0.28
CA LEU A 348 2.91 16.95 -1.10
C LEU A 348 4.10 17.79 -1.58
N LYS A 349 4.72 18.59 -0.69
CA LYS A 349 5.95 19.32 -1.01
C LYS A 349 7.10 18.40 -1.32
N LEU A 350 7.33 17.40 -0.48
CA LEU A 350 8.38 16.39 -0.69
C LEU A 350 8.14 15.65 -2.02
N ASP A 351 6.91 15.25 -2.30
CA ASP A 351 6.55 14.56 -3.55
C ASP A 351 6.73 15.46 -4.79
N ALA A 352 6.43 16.75 -4.69
CA ALA A 352 6.62 17.72 -5.77
C ALA A 352 8.10 17.99 -6.05
N GLU A 353 8.93 18.08 -5.00
CA GLU A 353 10.38 18.23 -5.12
C GLU A 353 11.05 16.99 -5.72
N ALA A 354 10.56 15.79 -5.37
CA ALA A 354 11.06 14.51 -5.87
C ALA A 354 10.48 14.09 -7.23
N GLN A 355 9.64 14.91 -7.89
CA GLN A 355 8.95 14.51 -9.14
C GLN A 355 9.94 14.11 -10.26
N GLY A 356 11.12 14.75 -10.31
CA GLY A 356 12.17 14.41 -11.28
C GLY A 356 12.81 13.03 -11.05
N ASP A 357 12.67 12.48 -9.84
CA ASP A 357 13.24 11.20 -9.44
C ASP A 357 12.24 10.03 -9.63
N THR A 358 11.04 10.29 -10.20
CA THR A 358 10.02 9.25 -10.42
C THR A 358 10.43 8.27 -11.52
N TYR A 359 10.33 6.97 -11.25
CA TYR A 359 10.69 5.95 -12.22
C TYR A 359 9.63 5.82 -13.33
N SER A 360 10.07 5.45 -14.53
CA SER A 360 9.17 5.22 -15.68
C SER A 360 8.10 4.17 -15.40
N ALA A 361 8.43 3.14 -14.62
CA ALA A 361 7.47 2.12 -14.19
C ALA A 361 6.35 2.72 -13.34
N ASP A 362 6.67 3.62 -12.41
CA ASP A 362 5.68 4.27 -11.55
C ASP A 362 4.69 5.14 -12.34
N TYR A 363 5.18 5.83 -13.37
CA TYR A 363 4.32 6.55 -14.31
C TYR A 363 3.39 5.60 -15.08
N ALA A 364 3.93 4.47 -15.56
CA ALA A 364 3.14 3.50 -16.29
C ALA A 364 2.04 2.87 -15.42
N GLU A 365 2.35 2.49 -14.17
CA GLU A 365 1.37 1.96 -13.22
C GLU A 365 0.30 2.99 -12.83
N THR A 366 0.72 4.24 -12.57
CA THR A 366 -0.21 5.34 -12.28
C THR A 366 -1.20 5.53 -13.42
N LEU A 367 -0.72 5.54 -14.67
CA LEU A 367 -1.58 5.67 -15.85
C LEU A 367 -2.53 4.49 -16.04
N VAL A 368 -2.08 3.26 -15.78
CA VAL A 368 -2.96 2.07 -15.81
C VAL A 368 -4.09 2.24 -14.80
N SER A 369 -3.76 2.64 -13.57
CA SER A 369 -4.74 2.89 -12.51
C SER A 369 -5.72 4.01 -12.88
N ASP A 370 -5.22 5.15 -13.35
CA ASP A 370 -6.03 6.31 -13.72
C ASP A 370 -6.99 6.00 -14.87
N VAL A 371 -6.52 5.32 -15.91
CA VAL A 371 -7.37 4.86 -17.01
C VAL A 371 -8.44 3.89 -16.51
N ASN A 372 -8.07 2.95 -15.61
CA ASN A 372 -9.03 2.00 -15.07
C ASN A 372 -10.10 2.66 -14.19
N ASN A 373 -9.73 3.71 -13.46
CA ASN A 373 -10.59 4.41 -12.51
C ASN A 373 -11.26 5.66 -13.11
N SER A 374 -11.07 5.93 -14.41
CA SER A 374 -11.58 7.12 -15.09
C SER A 374 -11.12 8.43 -14.44
N MET A 375 -9.87 8.47 -13.99
CA MET A 375 -9.21 9.64 -13.40
C MET A 375 -8.28 10.31 -14.42
N VAL A 376 -8.05 11.61 -14.24
CA VAL A 376 -7.08 12.36 -15.03
C VAL A 376 -5.74 12.38 -14.30
N THR A 377 -4.68 11.84 -14.90
CA THR A 377 -3.34 11.90 -14.30
C THR A 377 -2.89 13.35 -14.13
N THR A 378 -2.46 13.68 -12.92
CA THR A 378 -1.98 15.02 -12.54
C THR A 378 -0.49 15.00 -12.20
N SER A 379 0.15 16.17 -12.32
CA SER A 379 1.52 16.34 -11.84
C SER A 379 1.53 16.55 -10.33
N ARG A 380 2.61 16.18 -9.66
CA ARG A 380 2.75 16.41 -8.21
C ARG A 380 2.71 17.90 -7.86
N ALA A 381 3.27 18.75 -8.73
CA ALA A 381 3.15 20.19 -8.61
C ALA A 381 1.69 20.69 -8.69
N PHE A 382 0.87 20.07 -9.54
CA PHE A 382 -0.56 20.37 -9.60
C PHE A 382 -1.28 19.96 -8.32
N ASP A 383 -1.01 18.76 -7.80
CA ASP A 383 -1.66 18.25 -6.59
C ASP A 383 -1.31 19.13 -5.37
N LEU A 384 -0.04 19.53 -5.23
CA LEU A 384 0.39 20.51 -4.22
C LEU A 384 -0.35 21.84 -4.38
N SER A 385 -0.39 22.39 -5.59
CA SER A 385 -1.07 23.66 -5.85
C SER A 385 -2.58 23.59 -5.58
N LEU A 386 -3.23 22.46 -5.93
CA LEU A 386 -4.65 22.24 -5.64
C LEU A 386 -4.88 22.24 -4.12
N PHE A 387 -4.05 21.53 -3.37
CA PHE A 387 -4.18 21.44 -1.92
C PHE A 387 -3.97 22.80 -1.24
N GLU A 388 -2.93 23.54 -1.62
CA GLU A 388 -2.64 24.87 -1.08
C GLU A 388 -3.76 25.88 -1.35
N GLN A 389 -4.35 25.85 -2.56
CA GLN A 389 -5.36 26.83 -2.97
C GLN A 389 -6.77 26.48 -2.50
N ASP A 390 -7.14 25.20 -2.58
CA ASP A 390 -8.54 24.79 -2.44
C ASP A 390 -8.83 24.14 -1.08
N VAL A 391 -7.82 23.64 -0.35
CA VAL A 391 -8.01 22.88 0.90
C VAL A 391 -7.42 23.62 2.10
N MET A 392 -6.17 24.08 2.03
CA MET A 392 -5.51 24.75 3.17
C MET A 392 -6.17 26.06 3.59
N SER A 393 -6.86 26.75 2.67
CA SER A 393 -7.54 28.02 2.96
C SER A 393 -8.95 27.86 3.51
N GLN A 394 -9.45 26.62 3.64
CA GLN A 394 -10.82 26.37 4.11
C GLN A 394 -10.94 26.62 5.62
N ASP A 395 -12.10 27.12 6.04
CA ASP A 395 -12.47 27.22 7.44
C ASP A 395 -12.66 25.81 8.05
N ILE A 396 -12.31 25.63 9.32
CA ILE A 396 -12.51 24.37 10.05
C ILE A 396 -13.94 23.84 9.97
N GLU A 397 -14.94 24.72 9.93
CA GLU A 397 -16.34 24.31 9.80
C GLU A 397 -16.63 23.54 8.51
N VAL A 398 -15.83 23.73 7.45
CA VAL A 398 -15.94 22.95 6.21
C VAL A 398 -15.55 21.49 6.45
N PHE A 399 -14.43 21.26 7.16
CA PHE A 399 -13.95 19.92 7.52
C PHE A 399 -14.93 19.21 8.47
N ASN A 400 -15.41 19.91 9.50
CA ASN A 400 -16.40 19.37 10.43
C ASN A 400 -17.70 18.98 9.74
N ARG A 401 -18.23 19.83 8.84
CA ARG A 401 -19.43 19.50 8.06
C ARG A 401 -19.21 18.34 7.09
N ALA A 402 -18.06 18.30 6.41
CA ALA A 402 -17.72 17.20 5.51
C ALA A 402 -17.70 15.88 6.28
N PHE A 403 -17.02 15.85 7.43
CA PHE A 403 -16.96 14.68 8.31
C PHE A 403 -18.34 14.27 8.84
N GLN A 404 -19.12 15.21 9.37
CA GLN A 404 -20.47 14.93 9.89
C GLN A 404 -21.38 14.36 8.82
N LYS A 405 -21.46 15.00 7.64
CA LYS A 405 -22.26 14.51 6.52
C LYS A 405 -21.85 13.10 6.10
N HIS A 406 -20.54 12.83 6.13
CA HIS A 406 -19.98 11.56 5.71
C HIS A 406 -20.26 10.42 6.71
N TRP A 407 -20.20 10.69 8.01
CA TRP A 407 -20.25 9.62 9.02
C TRP A 407 -21.59 9.51 9.78
N GLN A 408 -22.44 10.54 9.75
CA GLN A 408 -23.65 10.57 10.58
C GLN A 408 -24.75 9.62 10.09
N GLY A 409 -25.42 8.96 11.05
CA GLY A 409 -26.73 8.32 10.85
C GLY A 409 -26.71 7.01 10.06
N LYS A 410 -25.54 6.39 9.89
CA LYS A 410 -25.35 5.16 9.11
C LYS A 410 -25.23 3.94 10.02
N ALA A 411 -25.88 2.84 9.65
CA ALA A 411 -25.75 1.57 10.36
C ALA A 411 -24.51 0.81 9.84
N PRO A 412 -23.63 0.29 10.71
CA PRO A 412 -22.46 -0.47 10.28
C PRO A 412 -22.75 -1.96 10.08
N ARG A 413 -21.98 -2.59 9.19
CA ARG A 413 -21.68 -4.03 9.26
C ARG A 413 -20.41 -4.22 10.08
N ILE A 414 -20.53 -4.90 11.21
CA ILE A 414 -19.44 -5.10 12.16
C ILE A 414 -18.80 -6.46 11.89
N TYR A 415 -17.51 -6.47 11.57
CA TYR A 415 -16.77 -7.70 11.30
C TYR A 415 -15.70 -7.89 12.38
N VAL A 416 -15.67 -9.07 13.00
CA VAL A 416 -14.66 -9.41 14.01
C VAL A 416 -13.91 -10.65 13.57
N THR A 417 -12.59 -10.58 13.60
CA THR A 417 -11.70 -11.73 13.44
C THR A 417 -11.06 -12.04 14.78
N GLU A 418 -10.94 -13.30 15.15
CA GLU A 418 -10.27 -13.70 16.40
C GLU A 418 -9.85 -15.18 16.33
N PRO A 419 -8.73 -15.59 16.97
CA PRO A 419 -8.50 -17.01 17.23
C PRO A 419 -9.60 -17.60 18.10
N PRO A 420 -10.00 -18.88 17.88
CA PRO A 420 -10.87 -19.58 18.80
C PRO A 420 -10.32 -19.51 20.23
N SER A 421 -11.15 -19.20 21.21
CA SER A 421 -10.73 -19.26 22.61
C SER A 421 -10.49 -20.70 23.01
N THR A 422 -9.29 -20.99 23.52
CA THR A 422 -8.87 -22.31 24.02
C THR A 422 -8.99 -22.42 25.56
N GLY A 423 -9.39 -21.34 26.23
CA GLY A 423 -9.57 -21.25 27.69
C GLY A 423 -11.05 -21.24 28.14
N PRO A 424 -11.35 -20.89 29.40
CA PRO A 424 -12.72 -20.85 29.93
C PRO A 424 -13.57 -19.70 29.36
N ALA A 425 -12.96 -18.71 28.72
CA ALA A 425 -13.67 -17.67 27.97
C ALA A 425 -14.28 -18.26 26.69
N LYS A 426 -15.50 -17.86 26.33
CA LYS A 426 -16.11 -18.28 25.06
C LYS A 426 -15.61 -17.38 23.92
N SER A 427 -15.37 -17.97 22.75
CA SER A 427 -15.12 -17.21 21.51
C SER A 427 -16.26 -16.22 21.25
N ALA A 428 -15.95 -15.11 20.59
CA ALA A 428 -16.95 -14.11 20.22
C ALA A 428 -18.06 -14.71 19.35
N THR A 429 -19.29 -14.25 19.55
CA THR A 429 -20.42 -14.50 18.66
C THR A 429 -20.93 -13.20 18.06
N SER A 430 -21.59 -13.27 16.90
CA SER A 430 -22.24 -12.08 16.31
C SER A 430 -23.20 -11.39 17.28
N ARG A 431 -23.84 -12.16 18.17
CA ARG A 431 -24.71 -11.60 19.21
C ARG A 431 -23.93 -10.77 20.22
N ASP A 432 -22.79 -11.27 20.70
CA ASP A 432 -21.93 -10.52 21.63
C ASP A 432 -21.45 -9.21 21.02
N VAL A 433 -21.13 -9.22 19.72
CA VAL A 433 -20.70 -8.02 18.98
C VAL A 433 -21.81 -6.98 18.94
N LEU A 434 -23.03 -7.38 18.59
CA LEU A 434 -24.18 -6.48 18.55
C LEU A 434 -24.55 -5.94 19.95
N GLU A 435 -24.52 -6.79 20.99
CA GLU A 435 -24.75 -6.36 22.37
C GLU A 435 -23.68 -5.36 22.83
N THR A 436 -22.40 -5.62 22.51
CA THR A 436 -21.30 -4.71 22.83
C THR A 436 -21.45 -3.37 22.10
N TYR A 437 -21.82 -3.38 20.81
CA TYR A 437 -22.07 -2.18 20.03
C TYR A 437 -23.24 -1.37 20.63
N GLN A 438 -24.36 -2.01 20.95
CA GLN A 438 -25.51 -1.35 21.57
C GLN A 438 -25.15 -0.69 22.91
N ILE A 439 -24.38 -1.38 23.75
CA ILE A 439 -23.88 -0.82 25.02
C ILE A 439 -22.95 0.37 24.75
N ALA A 440 -22.04 0.26 23.79
CA ALA A 440 -21.13 1.33 23.42
C ALA A 440 -21.88 2.57 22.94
N SER A 441 -22.79 2.41 21.96
CA SER A 441 -23.53 3.51 21.36
C SER A 441 -24.49 4.21 22.33
N ALA A 442 -24.95 3.52 23.38
CA ALA A 442 -25.78 4.09 24.43
C ALA A 442 -25.00 4.98 25.42
N LYS A 443 -23.66 4.86 25.51
CA LYS A 443 -22.85 5.70 26.39
C LYS A 443 -22.77 7.12 25.84
N GLN A 444 -23.03 8.12 26.69
CA GLN A 444 -22.85 9.53 26.33
C GLN A 444 -21.35 9.83 26.09
N VAL A 445 -21.06 10.57 25.02
CA VAL A 445 -19.71 11.06 24.72
C VAL A 445 -19.57 12.52 25.16
N SER A 446 -18.39 12.87 25.67
CA SER A 446 -18.00 14.23 26.03
C SER A 446 -17.14 14.85 24.92
N PRO A 447 -16.96 16.18 24.86
CA PRO A 447 -16.00 16.81 23.95
C PRO A 447 -14.60 16.23 24.09
N TYR A 448 -13.88 16.12 22.97
CA TYR A 448 -12.48 15.66 22.97
C TYR A 448 -11.59 16.67 23.69
N THR A 449 -10.73 16.17 24.59
CA THR A 449 -9.68 16.98 25.22
C THR A 449 -8.34 16.52 24.66
N PRO A 450 -7.64 17.35 23.86
CA PRO A 450 -6.33 17.00 23.34
C PRO A 450 -5.36 16.67 24.47
N GLN A 451 -4.67 15.54 24.35
CA GLN A 451 -3.57 15.24 25.25
C GLN A 451 -2.38 16.13 24.90
N LYS A 452 -1.73 16.71 25.92
CA LYS A 452 -0.52 17.49 25.71
C LYS A 452 0.60 16.53 25.30
N GLN A 453 1.16 16.75 24.13
CA GLN A 453 2.32 16.01 23.66
C GLN A 453 3.53 16.32 24.55
N ALA A 454 4.25 15.29 24.97
CA ALA A 454 5.51 15.46 25.68
C ALA A 454 6.54 16.11 24.73
N GLU A 455 7.48 16.88 25.27
CA GLU A 455 8.64 17.32 24.48
C GLU A 455 9.69 16.20 24.48
N PHE A 456 10.39 16.02 23.37
CA PHE A 456 11.49 15.06 23.32
C PHE A 456 12.59 15.47 24.30
N ALA A 457 12.85 14.64 25.32
CA ALA A 457 13.74 14.99 26.44
C ALA A 457 15.22 15.04 26.04
N TYR A 458 15.62 14.29 25.00
CA TYR A 458 17.01 14.13 24.61
C TYR A 458 17.45 15.18 23.57
N GLN A 459 17.26 16.47 23.89
CA GLN A 459 17.70 17.60 23.05
C GLN A 459 19.22 17.84 23.10
N SER A 460 19.89 17.39 24.16
CA SER A 460 21.33 17.52 24.37
C SER A 460 21.88 16.29 25.09
N PHE A 461 23.10 15.91 24.74
CA PHE A 461 23.86 14.80 25.34
C PHE A 461 25.12 15.29 26.07
N GLY A 462 25.13 16.56 26.47
CA GLY A 462 26.28 17.22 27.10
C GLY A 462 26.97 18.22 26.17
N LYS A 463 28.24 18.50 26.44
CA LYS A 463 29.03 19.46 25.68
C LYS A 463 29.32 18.94 24.27
N GLU A 464 29.19 19.81 23.28
CA GLU A 464 29.57 19.51 21.89
C GLU A 464 31.05 19.09 21.83
N GLY A 465 31.30 17.93 21.23
CA GLY A 465 32.65 17.43 20.96
C GLY A 465 33.23 18.05 19.70
N THR A 466 34.56 18.11 19.60
CA THR A 466 35.24 18.51 18.36
C THR A 466 35.56 17.30 17.50
N ALA A 467 35.54 17.49 16.19
CA ALA A 467 35.93 16.48 15.21
C ALA A 467 37.12 16.96 14.39
N GLU A 468 38.15 16.13 14.31
CA GLU A 468 39.27 16.32 13.39
C GLU A 468 38.87 15.79 12.02
N LYS A 469 38.97 16.62 10.98
CA LYS A 469 38.89 16.15 9.60
C LYS A 469 40.17 15.39 9.28
N LEU A 470 40.04 14.11 8.95
CA LEU A 470 41.18 13.26 8.59
C LEU A 470 41.51 13.46 7.10
N GLU A 471 40.89 12.66 6.24
CA GLU A 471 41.13 12.67 4.79
C GLU A 471 39.83 12.46 4.02
N THR A 472 39.84 12.84 2.75
CA THR A 472 38.82 12.43 1.79
C THR A 472 39.36 11.22 1.02
N THR A 473 38.64 10.10 1.06
CA THR A 473 39.08 8.86 0.42
C THR A 473 39.04 8.99 -1.10
N ASN A 474 40.06 8.44 -1.78
CA ASN A 474 40.07 8.33 -3.24
C ASN A 474 38.98 7.37 -3.76
N PHE A 475 38.56 6.43 -2.92
CA PHE A 475 37.45 5.52 -3.20
C PHE A 475 36.13 6.17 -2.77
N GLY A 476 35.32 6.60 -3.73
CA GLY A 476 33.97 7.10 -3.49
C GLY A 476 33.85 8.53 -2.96
N GLY A 477 34.95 9.28 -2.82
CA GLY A 477 34.93 10.69 -2.42
C GLY A 477 34.43 10.94 -1.00
N VAL A 478 34.65 9.97 -0.10
CA VAL A 478 34.10 10.01 1.26
C VAL A 478 34.99 10.86 2.15
N THR A 479 34.44 11.92 2.73
CA THR A 479 35.16 12.75 3.71
C THR A 479 34.99 12.16 5.10
N ARG A 480 36.12 11.86 5.75
CA ARG A 480 36.15 11.25 7.09
C ARG A 480 36.50 12.27 8.17
N TYR A 481 35.75 12.23 9.26
CA TYR A 481 36.00 12.95 10.49
C TYR A 481 36.15 11.95 11.64
N ARG A 482 37.03 12.27 12.60
CA ARG A 482 37.18 11.52 13.85
C ARG A 482 36.90 12.44 15.02
N PHE A 483 35.94 12.05 15.86
CA PHE A 483 35.63 12.74 17.10
C PHE A 483 36.61 12.32 18.20
N GLU A 484 36.77 13.17 19.22
CA GLU A 484 37.62 12.91 20.38
C GLU A 484 37.25 11.61 21.13
N ASN A 485 35.97 11.24 21.10
CA ASN A 485 35.45 9.99 21.68
C ASN A 485 35.68 8.74 20.81
N GLY A 486 36.40 8.87 19.69
CA GLY A 486 36.73 7.74 18.81
C GLY A 486 35.67 7.40 17.76
N VAL A 487 34.52 8.08 17.75
CA VAL A 487 33.50 7.92 16.70
C VAL A 487 34.04 8.46 15.38
N TYR A 488 33.75 7.74 14.29
CA TYR A 488 34.03 8.19 12.93
C TYR A 488 32.74 8.63 12.24
N LEU A 489 32.79 9.79 11.59
CA LEU A 489 31.75 10.24 10.67
C LEU A 489 32.31 10.20 9.25
N ASN A 490 31.63 9.46 8.39
CA ASN A 490 31.95 9.36 6.97
C ASN A 490 30.84 10.04 6.18
N VAL A 491 31.17 11.10 5.43
CA VAL A 491 30.21 11.88 4.66
C VAL A 491 30.51 11.73 3.18
N LYS A 492 29.51 11.30 2.41
CA LYS A 492 29.57 11.22 0.95
C LYS A 492 28.43 12.05 0.36
N PRO A 493 28.73 13.23 -0.23
CA PRO A 493 27.74 13.96 -1.03
C PRO A 493 27.36 13.13 -2.26
N THR A 494 26.07 13.05 -2.57
CA THR A 494 25.51 12.37 -3.75
C THR A 494 24.40 13.23 -4.35
N ASP A 495 24.18 13.09 -5.64
CA ASP A 495 23.11 13.71 -6.44
C ASP A 495 22.10 12.66 -6.94
N TYR A 496 22.03 11.51 -6.26
CA TYR A 496 21.20 10.37 -6.68
C TYR A 496 19.72 10.57 -6.37
N GLU A 497 19.40 11.29 -5.30
CA GLU A 497 18.03 11.53 -4.85
C GLU A 497 17.96 12.91 -4.18
N SER A 498 16.95 13.69 -4.55
CA SER A 498 16.74 15.01 -3.98
C SER A 498 16.12 14.94 -2.59
N ASN A 499 16.50 15.86 -1.71
CA ASN A 499 15.91 16.04 -0.38
C ASN A 499 15.94 14.79 0.52
N ALA A 500 16.95 13.93 0.34
CA ALA A 500 17.14 12.71 1.13
C ALA A 500 18.56 12.65 1.71
N VAL A 501 18.65 12.25 2.98
CA VAL A 501 19.91 11.95 3.67
C VAL A 501 19.83 10.51 4.17
N TYR A 502 20.76 9.69 3.67
CA TYR A 502 20.94 8.32 4.13
C TYR A 502 21.90 8.29 5.32
N ILE A 503 21.42 7.80 6.46
CA ILE A 503 22.18 7.73 7.70
C ILE A 503 22.35 6.24 8.04
N SER A 504 23.60 5.81 8.22
CA SER A 504 23.94 4.51 8.81
C SER A 504 24.75 4.75 10.07
N VAL A 505 24.28 4.21 11.19
CA VAL A 505 24.98 4.21 12.47
C VAL A 505 25.29 2.77 12.83
N ARG A 506 26.57 2.50 13.13
CA ARG A 506 27.08 1.20 13.57
C ARG A 506 27.85 1.38 14.86
N ALA A 507 27.50 0.61 15.90
CA ALA A 507 28.15 0.67 17.20
C ALA A 507 28.26 -0.74 17.84
N GLY A 508 29.16 -0.92 18.81
CA GLY A 508 29.32 -2.18 19.52
C GLY A 508 29.97 -3.30 18.68
N LYS A 509 29.76 -4.55 19.10
CA LYS A 509 30.40 -5.76 18.54
C LYS A 509 29.45 -6.75 17.88
N GLY A 510 28.15 -6.42 17.84
CA GLY A 510 27.11 -7.32 17.30
C GLY A 510 27.00 -8.66 18.02
N LYS A 511 26.47 -9.66 17.33
CA LYS A 511 26.32 -11.04 17.83
C LYS A 511 27.66 -11.69 18.17
N LEU A 512 28.75 -11.33 17.48
CA LEU A 512 30.11 -11.81 17.76
C LEU A 512 30.64 -11.33 19.11
N GLY A 513 30.04 -10.29 19.69
CA GLY A 513 30.32 -9.86 21.05
C GLY A 513 29.61 -10.67 22.13
N LEU A 514 28.64 -11.52 21.78
CA LEU A 514 27.84 -12.30 22.73
C LEU A 514 28.51 -13.63 23.07
N THR A 515 28.40 -14.03 24.32
CA THR A 515 28.72 -15.39 24.75
C THR A 515 27.61 -16.37 24.32
N PRO A 516 27.88 -17.69 24.27
CA PRO A 516 26.86 -18.68 23.96
C PRO A 516 25.63 -18.63 24.89
N GLU A 517 25.82 -18.26 26.16
CA GLU A 517 24.74 -18.10 27.14
C GLU A 517 23.87 -16.87 26.86
N GLU A 518 24.42 -15.87 26.17
CA GLU A 518 23.73 -14.64 25.77
C GLU A 518 23.05 -14.76 24.39
N GLY A 519 23.18 -15.89 23.70
CA GLY A 519 22.64 -16.07 22.35
C GLY A 519 21.12 -15.84 22.25
N ALA A 520 20.37 -16.12 23.32
CA ALA A 520 18.94 -15.84 23.38
C ALA A 520 18.62 -14.34 23.37
N PHE A 521 19.53 -13.48 23.85
CA PHE A 521 19.35 -12.02 23.81
C PHE A 521 19.40 -11.48 22.38
N ALA A 522 20.13 -12.13 21.46
CA ALA A 522 20.14 -11.70 20.05
C ALA A 522 18.72 -11.71 19.46
N THR A 523 17.95 -12.76 19.76
CA THR A 523 16.55 -12.89 19.31
C THR A 523 15.62 -11.88 19.99
N LEU A 524 15.86 -11.59 21.27
CA LEU A 524 15.04 -10.63 22.03
C LEU A 524 15.38 -9.17 21.71
N PHE A 525 16.62 -8.88 21.29
CA PHE A 525 17.06 -7.53 20.96
C PHE A 525 16.23 -6.96 19.81
N ASP A 526 16.14 -7.68 18.69
CA ASP A 526 15.44 -7.21 17.50
C ASP A 526 13.93 -7.03 17.74
N ALA A 527 13.33 -7.85 18.61
CA ALA A 527 11.91 -7.76 18.94
C ALA A 527 11.60 -6.73 20.03
N GLY A 528 12.50 -6.54 20.99
CA GLY A 528 12.21 -5.86 22.25
C GLY A 528 12.92 -4.52 22.45
N PHE A 529 14.09 -4.29 21.84
CA PHE A 529 14.92 -3.13 22.16
C PHE A 529 14.22 -1.81 21.85
N VAL A 530 13.71 -1.67 20.63
CA VAL A 530 12.94 -0.50 20.21
C VAL A 530 11.59 -0.44 20.95
N ALA A 531 10.94 -1.58 21.13
CA ALA A 531 9.64 -1.67 21.78
C ALA A 531 9.69 -1.20 23.26
N GLY A 532 10.84 -1.34 23.91
CA GLY A 532 11.07 -0.85 25.27
C GLY A 532 11.20 0.67 25.40
N GLY A 533 11.30 1.41 24.29
CA GLY A 533 11.46 2.87 24.31
C GLY A 533 12.76 3.33 24.98
N LEU A 534 12.70 4.50 25.60
CA LEU A 534 13.78 5.22 26.27
C LEU A 534 13.42 5.42 27.74
N GLU A 535 14.42 5.68 28.59
CA GLU A 535 14.22 5.95 30.02
C GLU A 535 13.18 7.06 30.30
N ALA A 536 13.12 8.07 29.42
CA ALA A 536 12.21 9.22 29.57
C ALA A 536 10.98 9.20 28.63
N HIS A 537 10.93 8.28 27.66
CA HIS A 537 9.88 8.22 26.64
C HIS A 537 9.61 6.77 26.26
N ASP A 538 8.40 6.27 26.48
CA ASP A 538 8.06 4.96 25.93
C ASP A 538 7.94 5.02 24.38
N ILE A 539 7.77 3.87 23.72
CA ILE A 539 7.68 3.84 22.25
C ILE A 539 6.45 4.62 21.72
N ASN A 540 5.41 4.75 22.53
CA ASN A 540 4.18 5.46 22.18
C ASN A 540 4.35 6.98 22.31
N ASP A 541 5.08 7.44 23.33
CA ASP A 541 5.54 8.83 23.46
C ASP A 541 6.35 9.23 22.24
N LEU A 542 7.32 8.41 21.81
CA LEU A 542 8.15 8.69 20.64
C LEU A 542 7.34 8.78 19.35
N ARG A 543 6.42 7.84 19.13
CA ARG A 543 5.50 7.87 17.96
C ARG A 543 4.63 9.12 17.97
N SER A 544 4.16 9.52 19.14
CA SER A 544 3.44 10.78 19.31
C SER A 544 4.36 11.94 18.94
N ILE A 545 5.46 12.15 19.67
CA ILE A 545 6.40 13.28 19.55
C ILE A 545 6.84 13.53 18.11
N PHE A 546 7.16 12.45 17.38
CA PHE A 546 7.65 12.54 16.00
C PHE A 546 6.58 12.32 14.94
N SER A 547 5.29 12.34 15.33
CA SER A 547 4.17 12.21 14.40
C SER A 547 4.24 13.26 13.29
N GLY A 548 4.23 12.81 12.04
CA GLY A 548 4.34 13.68 10.86
C GLY A 548 5.77 14.02 10.43
N ARG A 549 6.78 13.45 11.08
CA ARG A 549 8.20 13.56 10.69
C ARG A 549 8.70 12.19 10.20
N GLN A 550 9.74 12.18 9.37
CA GLN A 550 10.35 10.92 8.92
C GLN A 550 11.41 10.45 9.92
N ILE A 551 11.02 10.26 11.18
CA ILE A 551 11.91 9.82 12.25
C ILE A 551 11.46 8.45 12.72
N ASN A 552 12.36 7.48 12.66
CA ASN A 552 12.07 6.09 12.97
C ASN A 552 13.12 5.51 13.91
N ALA A 553 12.74 4.46 14.65
CA ALA A 553 13.64 3.71 15.51
C ALA A 553 13.80 2.29 14.94
N ASN A 554 14.59 2.15 13.87
CA ASN A 554 14.96 0.85 13.31
C ASN A 554 16.39 0.54 13.74
N ILE A 555 16.53 -0.21 14.83
CA ILE A 555 17.81 -0.61 15.40
C ILE A 555 17.80 -2.13 15.56
N TYR A 556 18.77 -2.80 14.97
CA TYR A 556 18.85 -4.25 14.94
C TYR A 556 20.28 -4.73 15.17
N LEU A 557 20.42 -6.00 15.56
CA LEU A 557 21.72 -6.60 15.85
C LEU A 557 22.24 -7.37 14.62
N THR A 558 23.38 -6.94 14.06
CA THR A 558 24.13 -7.68 13.05
C THR A 558 25.19 -8.56 13.69
N ASP A 559 25.92 -9.33 12.89
CA ASP A 559 27.00 -10.18 13.40
C ASP A 559 28.09 -9.37 14.10
N ASP A 560 28.41 -8.18 13.60
CA ASP A 560 29.55 -7.36 14.03
C ASP A 560 29.18 -5.99 14.61
N ALA A 561 27.91 -5.59 14.60
CA ALA A 561 27.45 -4.30 15.12
C ALA A 561 25.99 -4.34 15.63
N ILE A 562 25.63 -3.34 16.41
CA ILE A 562 24.27 -2.81 16.48
C ILE A 562 24.18 -1.79 15.36
N GLU A 563 23.24 -1.97 14.45
CA GLU A 563 23.09 -1.16 13.26
C GLU A 563 21.72 -0.49 13.19
N SER A 564 21.72 0.73 12.67
CA SER A 564 20.51 1.43 12.30
C SER A 564 20.70 2.16 10.99
N GLN A 565 19.70 2.08 10.11
CA GLN A 565 19.72 2.69 8.80
C GLN A 565 18.45 3.51 8.57
N TYR A 566 18.63 4.73 8.08
CA TYR A 566 17.53 5.68 7.89
C TYR A 566 17.69 6.40 6.56
N ARG A 567 16.55 6.71 5.94
CA ARG A 567 16.41 7.71 4.90
C ARG A 567 15.49 8.80 5.46
N VAL A 568 16.03 10.00 5.67
CA VAL A 568 15.30 11.13 6.27
C VAL A 568 15.52 12.39 5.45
N PRO A 569 14.59 13.36 5.47
CA PRO A 569 14.84 14.65 4.84
C PRO A 569 15.87 15.44 5.67
N PRO A 570 16.61 16.39 5.06
CA PRO A 570 17.65 17.19 5.71
C PRO A 570 17.21 17.83 7.04
N GLN A 571 15.96 18.32 7.14
CA GLN A 571 15.46 18.93 8.37
C GLN A 571 15.32 17.95 9.54
N ASP A 572 15.20 16.64 9.28
CA ASP A 572 15.00 15.62 10.32
C ASP A 572 16.31 14.95 10.73
N VAL A 573 17.43 15.19 10.04
CA VAL A 573 18.74 14.55 10.30
C VAL A 573 19.16 14.68 11.76
N LEU A 574 19.07 15.88 12.34
CA LEU A 574 19.53 16.12 13.70
C LEU A 574 18.69 15.33 14.72
N ASP A 575 17.37 15.36 14.58
CA ASP A 575 16.49 14.68 15.52
C ASP A 575 16.51 13.17 15.33
N GLN A 576 16.68 12.67 14.10
CA GLN A 576 16.93 11.25 13.85
C GLN A 576 18.22 10.79 14.56
N LEU A 577 19.31 11.54 14.44
CA LEU A 577 20.57 11.24 15.15
C LEU A 577 20.39 11.29 16.68
N ARG A 578 19.60 12.23 17.20
CA ARG A 578 19.30 12.30 18.64
C ARG A 578 18.47 11.10 19.11
N VAL A 579 17.49 10.65 18.33
CA VAL A 579 16.71 9.44 18.65
C VAL A 579 17.61 8.22 18.68
N THR A 580 18.44 8.02 17.66
CA THR A 580 19.39 6.91 17.62
C THR A 580 20.37 6.96 18.79
N ALA A 581 20.92 8.15 19.11
CA ALA A 581 21.81 8.34 20.25
C ALA A 581 21.11 8.05 21.59
N ALA A 582 19.84 8.47 21.74
CA ALA A 582 19.07 8.20 22.95
C ALA A 582 18.85 6.70 23.16
N PHE A 583 18.51 5.95 22.11
CA PHE A 583 18.38 4.48 22.22
C PHE A 583 19.70 3.81 22.62
N LEU A 584 20.83 4.28 22.09
CA LEU A 584 22.14 3.70 22.43
C LEU A 584 22.61 4.04 23.86
N THR A 585 22.13 5.13 24.45
CA THR A 585 22.66 5.67 25.72
C THR A 585 21.69 5.60 26.90
N HIS A 586 20.38 5.70 26.64
CA HIS A 586 19.29 5.75 27.62
C HIS A 586 18.10 4.86 27.20
N PRO A 587 18.29 3.58 26.84
CA PRO A 587 17.16 2.71 26.47
C PRO A 587 16.32 2.35 27.70
N GLY A 588 15.01 2.16 27.50
CA GLY A 588 14.05 1.86 28.56
C GLY A 588 14.13 0.44 29.14
N ILE A 589 15.13 -0.38 28.77
CA ILE A 589 15.29 -1.77 29.23
C ILE A 589 16.65 -1.95 29.91
N GLU A 590 16.66 -2.13 31.24
CA GLU A 590 17.88 -2.28 32.06
C GLU A 590 18.79 -3.46 31.65
N GLN A 591 18.24 -4.58 31.15
CA GLN A 591 19.05 -5.77 30.83
C GLN A 591 19.87 -5.63 29.52
N VAL A 592 19.34 -4.96 28.49
CA VAL A 592 20.05 -4.77 27.21
C VAL A 592 21.19 -3.75 27.33
N VAL A 593 21.04 -2.78 28.25
CA VAL A 593 22.08 -1.79 28.62
C VAL A 593 23.38 -2.42 29.09
N THR A 594 23.31 -3.61 29.69
CA THR A 594 24.50 -4.27 30.23
C THR A 594 25.47 -4.69 29.11
N LEU A 595 24.96 -5.03 27.91
CA LEU A 595 25.77 -5.44 26.76
C LEU A 595 26.36 -4.24 25.99
N SER A 596 25.66 -3.10 25.92
CA SER A 596 26.19 -1.88 25.31
C SER A 596 27.28 -1.21 26.16
N ARG A 597 27.22 -1.38 27.49
CA ARG A 597 28.20 -0.84 28.44
C ARG A 597 29.44 -1.73 28.64
N LEU A 598 29.50 -2.94 28.07
CA LEU A 598 30.67 -3.83 28.16
C LEU A 598 31.84 -3.44 27.22
N SER A 599 31.93 -2.17 26.79
CA SER A 599 33.05 -1.68 25.98
C SER A 599 33.41 -0.20 26.16
N THR A 600 33.36 0.33 27.38
CA THR A 600 34.34 1.39 27.75
C THR A 600 35.69 0.77 28.01
#